data_AF-A0A4Y7S5H2-F1
#
_entry.id   AF-A0A4Y7S5H2-F1
#
_cell.length_a   1.000
_cell.length_b   1.000
_cell.length_c   1.000
_cell.angle_alpha   90.00
_cell.angle_beta   90.00
_cell.angle_gamma   90.00
#
_symmetry.space_group_name_H-M   'P 1'
#
loop_
_entity.id
_entity.type
_entity.pdbx_description
1 polymer ?
#
loop_
_entity_poly.entity_id
_entity_poly.type
_entity_poly.pdbx_seq_one_letter_code
_entity_poly.pdbx_strand_id
1 'polypeptide(L)'
;MNGQKDILEIWISEKEGASFYANICSDLKKRGVADIFIACHDNLKGLGEAINAVFPKTKQQLCIVHQIRNSTKFVKRTKGQVPCPTILLLQLPEQAGQTPVKSLF
;
A
#
# COMPACT_ATOMS: atom_id res chain seq x y z
N MET A 1 4.35 -25.39 1.98
CA MET A 1 3.72 -24.09 2.28
C MET A 1 4.79 -23.22 2.91
N ASN A 2 5.66 -22.61 2.09
CA ASN A 2 6.85 -21.90 2.59
C ASN A 2 6.74 -20.45 2.15
N GLY A 3 6.12 -19.62 2.98
CA GLY A 3 6.18 -18.16 2.80
C GLY A 3 7.54 -17.67 3.27
N GLN A 4 8.38 -17.23 2.34
CA GLN A 4 9.65 -16.56 2.66
C GLN A 4 9.45 -15.05 2.56
N LYS A 5 10.06 -14.32 3.48
CA LYS A 5 10.04 -12.86 3.51
C LYS A 5 11.46 -12.39 3.26
N ASP A 6 11.66 -11.74 2.13
CA ASP A 6 12.94 -11.16 1.75
C ASP A 6 12.75 -9.75 1.21
N ILE A 7 13.80 -8.93 1.35
CA ILE A 7 13.86 -7.60 0.77
C ILE A 7 14.39 -7.75 -0.65
N LEU A 8 13.57 -7.38 -1.65
CA LEU A 8 13.95 -7.52 -3.06
C LEU A 8 14.98 -6.46 -3.48
N GLU A 9 14.77 -5.19 -3.09
CA GLU A 9 15.64 -4.03 -3.37
C GLU A 9 15.41 -2.88 -2.37
N ILE A 10 16.36 -1.95 -2.38
CA ILE A 10 16.28 -0.65 -1.70
C ILE A 10 16.66 0.42 -2.73
N TRP A 11 15.78 1.41 -2.92
CA TRP A 11 16.05 2.56 -3.78
C TRP A 11 16.18 3.82 -2.94
N ILE A 12 17.16 4.65 -3.29
CA ILE A 12 17.38 5.96 -2.69
C ILE A 12 17.28 6.99 -3.82
N SER A 13 16.43 7.99 -3.63
CA SER A 13 16.25 9.10 -4.57
C SER A 13 15.95 10.37 -3.79
N GLU A 14 16.40 11.50 -4.32
CA GLU A 14 16.09 12.83 -3.78
C GLU A 14 14.66 13.26 -4.12
N LYS A 15 14.07 12.69 -5.17
CA LYS A 15 12.74 13.05 -5.67
C LYS A 15 11.82 11.85 -5.68
N GLU A 16 10.68 12.02 -5.02
CA GLU A 16 9.53 11.13 -5.11
C GLU A 16 8.62 11.61 -6.23
N GLY A 17 8.41 10.79 -7.26
CA GLY A 17 7.58 11.17 -8.40
C GLY A 17 7.20 9.98 -9.27
N ALA A 18 6.18 10.16 -10.10
CA ALA A 18 5.62 9.09 -10.95
C ALA A 18 6.69 8.41 -11.83
N SER A 19 7.60 9.19 -12.43
CA SER A 19 8.69 8.66 -13.25
C SER A 19 9.66 7.79 -12.45
N PHE A 20 9.91 8.12 -11.18
CA PHE A 20 10.78 7.32 -10.32
C PHE A 20 10.14 5.97 -9.99
N TYR A 21 8.86 5.96 -9.64
CA TYR A 21 8.13 4.72 -9.37
C TYR A 21 7.99 3.82 -10.61
N ALA A 22 7.83 4.41 -11.80
CA ALA A 22 7.80 3.67 -13.07
C ALA A 22 9.15 2.99 -13.37
N ASN A 23 10.26 3.66 -13.06
CA ASN A 23 11.60 3.08 -13.18
C ASN A 23 11.76 1.87 -12.25
N ILE A 24 11.37 2.02 -10.97
CA ILE A 24 11.37 0.93 -9.99
C ILE A 24 10.59 -0.29 -10.50
N CYS A 25 9.35 -0.08 -10.96
CA CYS A 25 8.51 -1.18 -11.44
C CYS A 25 9.12 -1.85 -12.68
N SER A 26 9.73 -1.07 -13.57
CA SER A 26 10.40 -1.58 -14.76
C SER A 26 11.63 -2.41 -14.40
N ASP A 27 12.42 -2.00 -13.42
CA ASP A 27 13.61 -2.72 -12.98
C ASP A 27 13.25 -4.05 -12.29
N LEU A 28 12.18 -4.07 -11.48
CA LEU A 28 11.63 -5.33 -10.95
C LEU A 28 11.26 -6.31 -12.07
N LYS A 29 10.63 -5.82 -13.13
CA LYS A 29 10.27 -6.65 -14.29
C LYS A 29 11.51 -7.17 -15.04
N LYS A 30 12.54 -6.33 -15.23
CA LYS A 30 13.81 -6.75 -15.85
C LYS A 30 14.53 -7.84 -15.05
N ARG A 31 14.40 -7.84 -13.72
CA ARG A 31 14.96 -8.90 -12.85
C ARG A 31 14.18 -10.21 -12.87
N GLY A 32 13.06 -10.27 -13.58
CA GLY A 32 12.27 -11.49 -13.76
C GLY A 32 11.03 -11.57 -12.89
N VAL A 33 10.61 -10.49 -12.22
CA VAL A 33 9.29 -10.45 -11.58
C VAL A 33 8.23 -10.43 -12.68
N ALA A 34 7.53 -11.56 -12.84
CA ALA A 34 6.54 -11.72 -13.90
C ALA A 34 5.19 -11.07 -13.56
N ASP A 35 4.70 -11.29 -12.34
CA ASP A 35 3.41 -10.77 -11.88
C ASP A 35 3.43 -10.56 -10.35
N ILE A 36 2.62 -9.62 -9.89
CA ILE A 36 2.45 -9.29 -8.48
C ILE A 36 0.97 -9.42 -8.15
N PHE A 37 0.61 -10.27 -7.19
CA PHE A 37 -0.80 -10.49 -6.86
C PHE A 37 -1.40 -9.33 -6.07
N ILE A 38 -0.66 -8.81 -5.08
CA ILE A 38 -1.08 -7.73 -4.19
C ILE A 38 0.08 -6.76 -4.00
N ALA A 39 -0.17 -5.47 -4.15
CA ALA A 39 0.75 -4.40 -3.81
C ALA A 39 0.15 -3.51 -2.71
N CYS A 40 0.84 -3.39 -1.58
CA CYS A 40 0.43 -2.55 -0.46
C CYS A 40 1.32 -1.31 -0.35
N HIS A 41 0.74 -0.12 -0.41
CA HIS A 41 1.48 1.15 -0.31
C HIS A 41 0.74 2.22 0.49
N ASP A 42 1.42 3.31 0.84
CA ASP A 42 0.90 4.39 1.71
C ASP A 42 0.30 5.57 0.92
N ASN A 43 -0.49 5.27 -0.12
CA ASN A 43 -1.14 6.27 -0.99
C ASN A 43 -0.20 7.35 -1.59
N LEU A 44 1.03 6.95 -1.97
CA LEU A 44 1.97 7.85 -2.65
C LEU A 44 1.47 8.21 -4.06
N LYS A 45 1.46 9.51 -4.39
CA LYS A 45 1.02 10.01 -5.69
C LYS A 45 1.89 9.44 -6.81
N GLY A 46 1.25 8.87 -7.84
CA GLY A 46 1.94 8.30 -9.01
C GLY A 46 2.48 6.88 -8.83
N LEU A 47 2.55 6.34 -7.61
CA LEU A 47 2.99 4.96 -7.40
C LEU A 47 1.95 3.95 -7.90
N GLY A 48 0.68 4.16 -7.58
CA GLY A 48 -0.40 3.28 -8.05
C GLY A 48 -0.52 3.26 -9.58
N GLU A 49 -0.39 4.42 -10.22
CA GLU A 49 -0.39 4.52 -11.69
C GLU A 49 0.80 3.78 -12.31
N ALA A 50 2.00 3.93 -11.73
CA ALA A 50 3.20 3.23 -12.17
C ALA A 50 3.08 1.69 -12.05
N ILE A 51 2.51 1.20 -10.94
CA ILE A 51 2.27 -0.23 -10.74
C ILE A 51 1.28 -0.76 -11.77
N ASN A 52 0.15 -0.07 -12.00
CA ASN A 52 -0.84 -0.49 -12.99
C ASN A 52 -0.29 -0.50 -14.42
N ALA A 53 0.62 0.42 -14.74
CA ALA A 53 1.25 0.47 -16.06
C ALA A 53 2.16 -0.75 -16.33
N VAL A 54 2.87 -1.25 -15.32
CA VAL A 54 3.83 -2.36 -15.48
C VAL A 54 3.22 -3.73 -15.16
N PHE A 55 2.36 -3.77 -14.13
CA PHE A 55 1.70 -4.95 -13.58
C PHE A 55 0.17 -4.74 -13.50
N PRO A 56 -0.55 -4.84 -14.63
CA PRO A 56 -1.98 -4.49 -14.70
C PRO A 56 -2.90 -5.45 -13.94
N LYS A 57 -2.42 -6.65 -13.57
CA LYS A 57 -3.21 -7.65 -12.83
C LYS A 57 -3.11 -7.49 -11.30
N THR A 58 -2.25 -6.59 -10.83
CA THR A 58 -1.97 -6.40 -9.41
C THR A 58 -3.12 -5.71 -8.70
N LYS A 59 -3.57 -6.30 -7.58
CA LYS A 59 -4.53 -5.65 -6.69
C LYS A 59 -3.81 -4.66 -5.79
N GLN A 60 -4.19 -3.38 -5.88
CA GLN A 60 -3.63 -2.33 -5.04
C GLN A 60 -4.42 -2.21 -3.74
N GLN A 61 -3.69 -2.14 -2.63
CA GLN A 61 -4.25 -1.98 -1.29
C GLN A 61 -3.50 -0.89 -0.53
N LEU A 62 -4.22 -0.13 0.29
CA LEU A 62 -3.60 0.79 1.24
C LEU A 62 -2.99 0.02 2.41
N CYS A 63 -1.76 0.35 2.76
CA CYS A 63 -1.06 -0.35 3.83
C CYS A 63 -1.70 -0.04 5.20
N ILE A 64 -2.42 -1.02 5.76
CA ILE A 64 -3.08 -0.93 7.07
C ILE A 64 -2.08 -0.56 8.18
N VAL A 65 -0.82 -1.04 8.10
CA VAL A 65 0.20 -0.71 9.08
C VAL A 65 0.55 0.79 9.05
N HIS A 66 0.68 1.39 7.87
CA HIS A 66 0.87 2.83 7.75
C HIS A 66 -0.37 3.59 8.21
N GLN A 67 -1.56 3.11 7.87
CA GLN A 67 -2.84 3.68 8.30
C GLN A 67 -2.95 3.73 9.83
N ILE A 68 -2.70 2.62 10.52
CA ILE A 68 -2.74 2.53 11.99
C ILE A 68 -1.68 3.46 12.61
N ARG A 69 -0.45 3.46 12.07
CA ARG A 69 0.64 4.33 12.58
C ARG A 69 0.29 5.80 12.41
N ASN A 70 -0.26 6.20 11.26
CA ASN A 70 -0.63 7.58 11.01
C ASN A 70 -1.76 8.04 11.94
N SER A 71 -2.78 7.20 12.12
CA SER A 71 -3.92 7.53 12.98
C SER A 71 -3.57 7.52 14.47
N THR A 72 -2.65 6.67 14.92
CA THR A 72 -2.22 6.62 16.33
C THR A 72 -1.18 7.69 16.69
N LYS A 73 -0.56 8.36 15.71
CA LYS A 73 0.41 9.44 15.93
C LYS A 73 -0.16 10.60 16.74
N PHE A 74 -1.45 10.89 16.59
CA PHE A 74 -2.10 12.03 17.23
C PHE A 74 -2.74 11.71 18.58
N VAL A 75 -2.68 10.45 19.02
CA VAL A 75 -3.23 10.00 20.31
C VAL A 75 -2.16 10.18 21.38
N LYS A 76 -2.45 10.97 22.41
CA LYS A 76 -1.55 11.12 23.56
C LYS A 76 -1.39 9.77 24.26
N ARG A 77 -0.14 9.34 24.46
CA ARG A 77 0.18 8.07 25.11
C ARG A 77 0.05 8.21 26.64
N THR A 78 -1.18 8.22 27.13
CA THR A 78 -1.45 8.17 28.57
C THR A 78 -1.22 6.72 29.05
N LYS A 79 -0.46 6.52 30.14
CA LYS A 79 -0.07 5.19 30.62
C LYS A 79 -1.31 4.28 30.78
N GLY A 80 -1.37 3.19 30.01
CA GLY A 80 -2.36 2.12 30.18
C GLY A 80 -3.50 2.04 29.17
N GLN A 81 -3.60 2.92 28.17
CA GLN A 81 -4.63 2.79 27.11
C GLN A 81 -4.09 2.15 25.84
N VAL A 82 -4.69 1.02 25.45
CA VAL A 82 -4.73 0.57 24.05
C VAL A 82 -5.59 1.58 23.26
N PRO A 83 -5.07 2.22 22.20
CA PRO A 83 -5.89 3.07 21.35
C PRO A 83 -7.07 2.25 20.81
N CYS A 84 -8.29 2.69 21.13
CA CYS A 84 -9.53 1.99 20.85
C CYS A 84 -9.73 1.73 19.34
N PRO A 85 -10.36 0.59 18.94
CA PRO A 85 -10.68 0.23 17.55
C PRO A 85 -11.54 1.26 16.77
N THR A 86 -12.04 2.33 17.39
CA THR A 86 -12.87 3.37 16.75
C THR A 86 -12.16 4.11 15.61
N ILE A 87 -10.83 4.15 15.58
CA ILE A 87 -10.08 4.79 14.49
C ILE A 87 -10.32 4.09 13.14
N LEU A 88 -10.64 2.79 13.12
CA LEU A 88 -10.92 2.06 11.87
C LEU A 88 -12.25 2.48 11.21
N LEU A 89 -13.18 3.09 11.97
CA LEU A 89 -14.53 3.44 11.49
C LEU A 89 -14.59 4.78 10.75
N LEU A 90 -13.56 5.62 10.79
CA LEU A 90 -13.58 6.97 10.21
C LEU A 90 -12.94 7.08 8.81
N GLN A 91 -12.47 5.97 8.22
CA GLN A 91 -11.91 5.95 6.86
C GLN A 91 -12.87 5.40 5.80
N LEU A 92 -14.15 5.24 6.15
CA LEU A 92 -15.25 5.14 5.19
C LEU A 92 -16.10 6.40 5.36
N PRO A 93 -15.83 7.46 4.57
CA PRO A 93 -16.70 7.65 3.41
C PRO A 93 -15.97 8.26 2.20
N GLU A 94 -16.17 7.63 1.03
CA GLU A 94 -16.45 8.21 -0.29
C GLU A 94 -15.94 7.27 -1.40
N GLN A 95 -16.59 6.11 -1.51
CA GLN A 95 -16.65 5.33 -2.75
C GLN A 95 -18.13 5.10 -3.08
N ALA A 96 -18.90 6.20 -3.09
CA ALA A 96 -20.21 6.21 -3.72
C ALA A 96 -19.98 6.23 -5.24
N GLY A 97 -19.83 5.07 -5.85
CA GLY A 97 -19.68 5.03 -7.32
C GLY A 97 -19.14 3.75 -7.95
N GLN A 98 -18.82 2.69 -7.21
CA GLN A 98 -18.43 1.43 -7.85
C GLN A 98 -19.03 0.20 -7.16
N THR A 99 -19.61 -0.64 -8.00
CA THR A 99 -20.49 -1.78 -7.75
C THR A 99 -19.94 -2.83 -6.77
N PRO A 100 -20.80 -3.67 -6.17
CA PRO A 100 -20.46 -4.40 -4.96
C PRO A 100 -19.57 -5.60 -5.28
N VAL A 101 -18.31 -5.56 -4.85
CA VAL A 101 -17.53 -6.79 -4.71
C VAL A 101 -17.90 -7.39 -3.36
N LYS A 102 -18.75 -8.42 -3.43
CA LYS A 102 -19.21 -9.22 -2.29
C LYS A 102 -18.03 -9.63 -1.40
N SER A 103 -18.30 -9.52 -0.10
CA SER A 103 -17.58 -10.18 0.98
C SER A 103 -17.27 -11.64 0.64
N LEU A 104 -16.00 -11.97 0.57
CA LEU A 104 -15.45 -13.29 0.84
C LEU A 104 -14.10 -13.03 1.51
N PHE A 105 -14.17 -12.73 2.80
CA PHE A 105 -13.42 -13.27 3.93
C PHE A 105 -13.82 -12.46 5.18
#